data_AF-A0A924FDV0-F1
#
_entry.id   AF-A0A924FDV0-F1
#
_cell.length_a   1.000
_cell.length_b   1.000
_cell.length_c   1.000
_cell.angle_alpha   90.00
_cell.angle_beta   90.00
_cell.angle_gamma   90.00
#
_symmetry.space_group_name_H-M   'P 1'
#
loop_
_entity.id
_entity.type
_entity.pdbx_description
1 polymer ?
#
loop_
_entity_poly.entity_id
_entity_poly.type
_entity_poly.pdbx_seq_one_letter_code
_entity_poly.pdbx_strand_id
1 'polypeptide(L)'
;MQVRPQFRTIILSDIHLGTSGSKAREATDFLKTYFCQKLILNGDIVDGWQLRKYSTWKRKHTAFFKAVPKQIVHYNTKVIYLRGNHDDFLDEIMPLRLGEHQRQP
;
A
#
# COMPACT_ATOMS: atom_id res chain seq x y z
N MET A 1 -5.04 21.28 -20.18
CA MET A 1 -5.10 20.36 -19.03
C MET A 1 -4.87 18.95 -19.55
N GLN A 2 -3.83 18.24 -19.10
CA GLN A 2 -3.71 16.81 -19.44
C GLN A 2 -4.77 16.04 -18.66
N VAL A 3 -5.67 15.36 -19.37
CA VAL A 3 -6.62 14.42 -18.78
C VAL A 3 -5.82 13.22 -18.31
N ARG A 4 -5.66 13.05 -16.99
CA ARG A 4 -5.05 11.84 -16.45
C ARG A 4 -6.04 10.69 -16.56
N PRO A 5 -5.61 9.46 -16.94
CA PRO A 5 -6.55 8.36 -17.03
C PRO A 5 -7.08 7.96 -15.65
N GLN A 6 -8.41 7.84 -15.55
CA GLN A 6 -9.12 7.46 -14.34
C GLN A 6 -9.53 6.00 -14.41
N PHE A 7 -9.23 5.24 -13.36
CA PHE A 7 -9.68 3.86 -13.21
C PHE A 7 -10.74 3.72 -12.11
N ARG A 8 -11.65 2.76 -12.25
CA ARG A 8 -12.57 2.40 -11.16
C ARG A 8 -11.82 1.78 -9.98
N THR A 9 -10.88 0.88 -10.26
CA THR A 9 -10.12 0.18 -9.23
C THR A 9 -8.71 -0.10 -9.74
N ILE A 10 -7.73 0.15 -8.87
CA ILE A 10 -6.33 -0.25 -9.04
C ILE A 10 -6.02 -1.23 -7.92
N ILE A 11 -5.32 -2.32 -8.26
CA ILE A 11 -4.84 -3.32 -7.31
C ILE A 11 -3.32 -3.38 -7.45
N LEU A 12 -2.59 -3.24 -6.35
CA LEU A 12 -1.14 -3.40 -6.29
C LEU A 12 -0.80 -4.45 -5.24
N SER A 13 0.17 -5.31 -5.51
CA SER A 13 0.69 -6.33 -4.58
C SER A 13 2.21 -6.41 -4.68
N ASP A 14 2.84 -7.12 -3.74
CA ASP A 14 4.25 -7.57 -3.83
C ASP A 14 5.25 -6.44 -4.12
N ILE A 15 5.05 -5.28 -3.50
CA ILE A 15 5.93 -4.12 -3.66
C ILE A 15 7.21 -4.29 -2.81
N HIS A 16 7.10 -5.01 -1.68
CA HIS A 16 8.16 -5.34 -0.74
C HIS A 16 9.03 -4.12 -0.36
N LEU A 17 8.40 -3.04 0.11
CA LEU A 17 9.11 -1.85 0.60
C LEU A 17 10.06 -2.24 1.74
N GLY A 18 11.26 -1.67 1.71
CA GLY A 18 12.34 -2.05 2.65
C GLY A 18 13.34 -3.04 2.06
N THR A 19 13.01 -3.71 0.96
CA THR A 19 13.92 -4.65 0.30
C THR A 19 14.73 -4.02 -0.84
N SER A 20 15.86 -4.64 -1.21
CA SER A 20 16.64 -4.25 -2.39
C SER A 20 15.84 -4.40 -3.69
N GLY A 21 15.08 -5.49 -3.81
CA GLY A 21 14.21 -5.82 -4.95
C GLY A 21 12.92 -5.00 -5.05
N SER A 22 12.66 -4.09 -4.09
CA SER A 22 11.41 -3.34 -4.03
C SER A 22 11.10 -2.55 -5.31
N LYS A 23 9.86 -2.71 -5.80
CA LYS A 23 9.25 -1.99 -6.93
C LYS A 23 8.64 -0.63 -6.56
N ALA A 24 9.14 -0.03 -5.48
CA ALA A 24 8.63 1.23 -4.94
C ALA A 24 8.60 2.37 -5.96
N ARG A 25 9.59 2.46 -6.84
CA ARG A 25 9.70 3.57 -7.82
C ARG A 25 8.62 3.42 -8.88
N GLU A 26 8.51 2.23 -9.46
CA GLU A 26 7.54 1.87 -10.47
C GLU A 26 6.12 2.06 -9.95
N ALA A 27 5.83 1.57 -8.75
CA ALA A 27 4.53 1.75 -8.11
C ALA A 27 4.23 3.23 -7.81
N THR A 28 5.22 4.01 -7.36
CA THR A 28 5.07 5.44 -7.12
C THR A 28 4.77 6.20 -8.40
N ASP A 29 5.50 5.93 -9.48
CA ASP A 29 5.36 6.62 -10.75
C ASP A 29 4.04 6.24 -11.43
N PHE A 30 3.59 5.00 -11.26
CA PHE A 30 2.24 4.56 -11.65
C PHE A 30 1.16 5.37 -10.91
N LEU A 31 1.22 5.47 -9.58
CA LEU A 31 0.27 6.24 -8.77
C LEU A 31 0.37 7.76 -8.95
N LYS A 32 1.43 8.28 -9.58
CA LYS A 32 1.49 9.70 -9.98
C LYS A 32 0.82 9.93 -11.34
N THR A 33 0.88 8.94 -12.22
CA THR A 33 0.36 9.01 -13.57
C THR A 33 -1.15 8.78 -13.60
N TYR A 34 -1.62 7.81 -12.81
CA TYR A 34 -3.01 7.36 -12.79
C TYR A 34 -3.68 7.64 -11.46
N PHE A 35 -5.01 7.75 -11.48
CA PHE A 35 -5.81 7.83 -10.27
C PHE A 35 -7.01 6.89 -10.34
N CYS A 36 -7.57 6.58 -9.17
CA CYS A 36 -8.68 5.63 -9.08
C CYS A 36 -9.67 5.95 -7.97
N GLN A 37 -10.89 5.43 -8.09
CA GLN A 37 -11.88 5.53 -7.01
C GLN A 37 -11.56 4.57 -5.85
N LYS A 38 -10.94 3.42 -6.14
CA LYS A 38 -10.54 2.41 -5.16
C LYS A 38 -9.11 1.92 -5.43
N LEU A 39 -8.25 2.01 -4.42
CA LEU A 39 -6.91 1.45 -4.43
C LEU A 39 -6.86 0.28 -3.44
N ILE A 40 -6.62 -0.93 -3.93
CA ILE A 40 -6.42 -2.11 -3.11
C ILE A 40 -4.93 -2.42 -3.08
N LEU A 41 -4.36 -2.39 -1.88
CA LEU A 41 -2.99 -2.80 -1.58
C LEU A 41 -3.07 -4.25 -1.07
N ASN A 42 -2.88 -5.20 -1.98
CA ASN A 42 -3.12 -6.63 -1.78
C ASN A 42 -1.86 -7.37 -1.33
N GLY A 43 -1.48 -7.18 -0.07
CA GLY A 43 -0.40 -7.93 0.57
C GLY A 43 1.01 -7.57 0.11
N ASP A 44 1.96 -7.88 1.00
CA ASP A 44 3.40 -7.79 0.79
C ASP A 44 3.85 -6.44 0.25
N ILE A 45 3.21 -5.37 0.76
CA ILE A 45 3.56 -4.00 0.41
C ILE A 45 4.80 -3.58 1.17
N VAL A 46 4.94 -3.97 2.42
CA VAL A 46 6.09 -3.63 3.27
C VAL A 46 6.66 -4.92 3.83
N ASP A 47 7.97 -5.09 3.70
CA ASP A 47 8.65 -6.19 4.36
C ASP A 47 9.04 -5.77 5.79
N GLY A 48 8.16 -6.08 6.74
CA GLY A 48 8.33 -5.78 8.17
C GLY A 48 9.51 -6.53 8.80
N TRP A 49 9.80 -7.73 8.30
CA TRP A 49 10.94 -8.54 8.74
C TRP A 49 12.27 -7.89 8.38
N GLN A 50 12.42 -7.42 7.13
CA GLN A 50 13.66 -6.75 6.74
C GLN A 50 13.84 -5.42 7.45
N LEU A 51 12.77 -4.63 7.65
CA LEU A 51 12.80 -3.37 8.42
C LEU A 51 13.43 -3.51 9.80
N ARG A 52 13.15 -4.62 10.49
CA ARG A 52 13.69 -4.90 11.84
C ARG A 52 15.12 -5.41 11.86
N LYS A 53 15.57 -6.08 10.79
CA LYS A 53 16.85 -6.78 10.77
C LYS A 53 17.97 -5.97 10.10
N TYR A 54 17.80 -5.51 8.85
CA TYR A 54 18.90 -4.93 8.05
C TYR A 54 18.46 -4.00 6.89
N SER A 55 17.19 -3.61 6.80
CA SER A 55 16.65 -2.85 5.66
C SER A 55 17.14 -1.39 5.65
N THR A 56 17.71 -0.98 4.53
CA THR A 56 17.98 0.43 4.24
C THR A 56 16.71 1.05 3.72
N TRP A 57 15.93 1.68 4.61
CA TRP A 57 14.80 2.48 4.16
C TRP A 57 15.30 3.62 3.26
N LYS A 58 14.95 3.59 1.97
CA LYS A 58 15.41 4.56 0.97
C LYS A 58 14.32 5.57 0.67
N ARG A 59 14.73 6.72 0.11
CA ARG A 59 13.82 7.79 -0.35
C ARG A 59 12.69 7.28 -1.25
N LYS A 60 12.93 6.22 -2.06
CA LYS A 60 11.92 5.58 -2.92
C LYS A 60 10.76 4.98 -2.11
N HIS A 61 11.01 4.43 -0.92
CA HIS A 61 9.97 3.85 -0.07
C HIS A 61 9.08 4.95 0.51
N THR A 62 9.68 6.00 1.07
CA THR A 62 8.93 7.19 1.54
C THR A 62 8.11 7.83 0.43
N ALA A 63 8.61 7.83 -0.82
CA ALA A 63 7.90 8.40 -1.94
C ALA A 63 6.58 7.67 -2.24
N PHE A 64 6.57 6.33 -2.14
CA PHE A 64 5.36 5.53 -2.28
C PHE A 64 4.35 5.85 -1.16
N PHE A 65 4.80 5.88 0.09
CA PHE A 65 3.97 6.28 1.23
C PHE A 65 3.40 7.68 1.13
N LYS A 66 4.06 8.60 0.41
CA LYS A 66 3.52 9.93 0.12
C LYS A 66 2.56 9.93 -1.08
N ALA A 67 2.65 8.98 -2.00
CA ALA A 67 1.77 8.88 -3.15
C ALA A 67 0.38 8.34 -2.77
N VAL A 68 0.29 7.40 -1.83
CA VAL A 68 -0.99 6.81 -1.41
C VAL A 68 -1.94 7.85 -0.76
N PRO A 69 -1.55 8.67 0.24
CA PRO A 69 -2.41 9.70 0.79
C PRO A 69 -2.80 10.77 -0.22
N LYS A 70 -1.95 11.05 -1.21
CA LYS A 70 -2.29 11.96 -2.31
C LYS A 70 -3.47 11.44 -3.14
N GLN A 71 -3.60 10.13 -3.29
CA GLN A 71 -4.77 9.53 -3.95
C GLN A 71 -6.05 9.82 -3.15
N ILE A 72 -6.00 9.65 -1.83
CA ILE A 72 -7.12 9.96 -0.93
C ILE A 72 -7.48 11.44 -1.02
N VAL A 73 -6.51 12.33 -0.81
CA VAL A 73 -6.75 13.78 -0.67
C VAL A 73 -7.17 14.44 -1.98
N HIS A 74 -6.55 14.07 -3.10
CA HIS A 74 -6.81 14.75 -4.39
C HIS A 74 -7.90 14.10 -5.22
N TYR A 75 -8.16 12.80 -5.04
CA TYR A 75 -9.07 12.04 -5.90
C TYR A 75 -10.16 11.31 -5.12
N ASN A 76 -10.25 11.54 -3.80
CA ASN A 76 -11.21 10.90 -2.91
C ASN A 76 -11.15 9.35 -2.99
N THR A 77 -9.94 8.82 -3.22
CA THR A 77 -9.72 7.38 -3.40
C THR A 77 -9.96 6.63 -2.10
N LYS A 78 -10.79 5.59 -2.15
CA LYS A 78 -10.90 4.60 -1.07
C LYS A 78 -9.70 3.66 -1.11
N VAL A 79 -8.87 3.69 -0.07
CA VAL A 79 -7.71 2.79 0.06
C VAL A 79 -8.08 1.61 0.96
N ILE A 80 -7.81 0.39 0.49
CA ILE A 80 -8.00 -0.86 1.23
C ILE A 80 -6.63 -1.54 1.31
N TYR A 81 -6.19 -1.90 2.51
CA TYR A 81 -4.96 -2.66 2.71
C TYR A 81 -5.32 -4.07 3.16
N LEU A 82 -4.85 -5.06 2.43
CA LEU A 82 -4.94 -6.47 2.79
C LEU A 82 -3.54 -6.91 3.25
N ARG A 83 -3.47 -7.48 4.45
CA ARG A 83 -2.21 -7.93 5.03
C ARG A 83 -1.66 -9.12 4.23
N GLY A 84 -0.38 -9.04 3.84
CA GLY A 84 0.40 -10.17 3.33
C GLY A 84 1.26 -10.82 4.42
N ASN A 85 2.00 -11.86 4.05
CA ASN A 85 2.82 -12.64 4.97
C ASN A 85 4.02 -11.87 5.52
N HIS A 86 4.54 -10.90 4.75
CA HIS A 86 5.67 -10.08 5.17
C HIS A 86 5.27 -8.83 5.96
N ASP A 87 3.97 -8.52 6.03
CA ASP A 87 3.44 -7.31 6.65
C ASP A 87 3.22 -7.46 8.18
N ASP A 88 3.96 -8.34 8.85
CA ASP A 88 3.79 -8.66 10.27
C ASP A 88 3.88 -7.45 11.22
N PHE A 89 4.60 -6.41 10.79
CA PHE A 89 4.68 -5.14 11.52
C PHE A 89 3.29 -4.48 11.75
N LEU A 90 2.28 -4.83 10.94
CA LEU A 90 0.93 -4.30 11.09
C LEU A 90 0.27 -4.74 12.39
N ASP A 91 0.67 -5.86 13.00
CA ASP A 91 0.12 -6.28 14.29
C ASP A 91 0.45 -5.28 15.41
N GLU A 92 1.57 -4.57 15.29
CA GLU A 92 2.01 -3.57 16.27
C GLU A 92 1.32 -2.21 16.05
N ILE A 93 0.95 -1.90 14.80
CA ILE A 93 0.45 -0.58 14.40
C ILE A 93 -1.08 -0.55 14.29
N MET A 94 -1.67 -1.67 13.89
CA MET A 94 -3.10 -1.85 13.73
C MET A 94 -3.46 -3.23 14.29
N PRO A 95 -3.53 -3.41 15.62
CA PRO A 95 -3.96 -4.66 16.21
C PRO A 95 -5.31 -5.03 15.59
N LEU A 96 -5.29 -6.09 14.78
CA LEU A 96 -6.44 -6.57 14.05
C LEU A 96 -7.56 -6.90 15.04
N ARG A 97 -8.59 -6.07 15.09
CA ARG A 97 -9.89 -6.51 15.58
C ARG A 97 -10.52 -7.34 14.46
N LEU A 98 -10.15 -8.61 14.39
CA LEU A 98 -10.91 -9.60 13.63
C LEU A 98 -12.36 -9.47 14.09
N GLY A 99 -13.24 -9.09 13.15
CA GLY A 99 -14.66 -9.00 13.42
C GLY A 99 -15.11 -10.32 14.02
N GLU A 100 -15.65 -10.25 15.24
CA GLU A 100 -16.29 -11.39 15.86
C GLU A 100 -17.26 -11.98 14.85
N HIS A 101 -17.09 -13.27 14.60
CA HIS A 101 -17.99 -14.05 13.79
C HIS A 101 -19.39 -13.86 14.40
N GLN A 102 -20.21 -12.99 13.80
CA GLN A 102 -21.62 -12.90 14.12
C GLN A 102 -22.24 -14.22 13.68
N ARG A 103 -22.25 -15.20 14.58
CA ARG A 103 -23.21 -16.29 14.52
C ARG A 103 -24.56 -15.60 14.69
N GLN A 104 -25.24 -15.37 13.57
CA GLN A 104 -26.66 -15.08 13.60
C GLN A 104 -27.36 -16.31 14.21
N PRO A 105 -28.38 -16.10 15.06
CA PRO A 105 -29.09 -17.17 15.74
C PRO A 105 -29.79 -18.13 14.78
#